data_AF-A0A919NVS7-F1
#
_entry.id   AF-A0A919NVS7-F1
#
_cell.length_a   1.000
_cell.length_b   1.000
_cell.length_c   1.000
_cell.angle_alpha   90.00
_cell.angle_beta   90.00
_cell.angle_gamma   90.00
#
_symmetry.space_group_name_H-M   'P 1'
#
loop_
_entity.id
_entity.type
_entity.pdbx_description
1 polymer ?
#
loop_
_entity_poly.entity_id
_entity_poly.type
_entity_poly.pdbx_seq_one_letter_code
_entity_poly.pdbx_strand_id
1 'polypeptide(L)'
;MAPVVRVAAAQIEAGQDIAANLAACLRVIDAAAAAGAQLVVLPEFCNHLSWYANRAQAHELATRPGDAFLTAIAGRARQHEMWVKINVTHAHPDGTTGGTNFLFDPAGAIVGTSDKQTLMGAENDFLSPSKKVGPVLETPLGCLGMYACMEGVINEVTRGLVLRGAQVLLNSLNSFALDEADLHIPVRAAENKAWVVAANKVGPLLPVDELPAIAARLGVPPEWLHGAGESQIVAPDGTVVAKAPRTGEAIVVADIDPALADDKRRPDGTDILANRRPSLYGPLGDPPVGRRRGPGAPTLPVAVVRAPELVRETALGGAQLIVLPQLTGSPVALAAALGGTGAHAVTTVIENGAHVGVVVGSSGVIARQPQLHASRGVGAAGFEPTGKRIVPVDLPWGRLAVVVGDDALYPETFRLAALLDADVVAVPYRAQEPWEMSLGLPERAAENRLNVVVATPEGQAAAIFAMSPDFTLWTQWQGPFTGRISTPIRTDVPAGTAVGTAVVNPAQAANRQVSRRTDLVDGRPWRLVDALTR
;
A
#
# COMPACT_ATOMS: atom_id res chain seq x y z
N MET A 1 -27.87 -8.85 14.74
CA MET A 1 -26.64 -8.04 14.82
C MET A 1 -25.49 -9.03 14.97
N ALA A 2 -24.49 -8.96 14.11
CA ALA A 2 -23.23 -9.65 14.39
C ALA A 2 -22.64 -9.08 15.70
N PRO A 3 -21.93 -9.89 16.50
CA PRO A 3 -21.39 -9.41 17.76
C PRO A 3 -20.32 -8.33 17.50
N VAL A 4 -20.47 -7.19 18.18
CA VAL A 4 -19.41 -6.19 18.29
C VAL A 4 -18.24 -6.84 19.03
N VAL A 5 -17.03 -6.73 18.45
CA VAL A 5 -15.80 -7.32 18.97
C VAL A 5 -14.90 -6.21 19.48
N ARG A 6 -14.38 -6.34 20.71
CA ARG A 6 -13.33 -5.44 21.21
C ARG A 6 -11.96 -5.97 20.82
N VAL A 7 -11.19 -5.18 20.09
CA VAL A 7 -9.84 -5.55 19.63
C VAL A 7 -8.80 -4.58 20.15
N ALA A 8 -7.55 -5.03 20.25
CA ALA A 8 -6.41 -4.26 20.69
C ALA A 8 -5.25 -4.33 19.71
N ALA A 9 -4.60 -3.20 19.48
CA ALA A 9 -3.28 -3.13 18.84
C ALA A 9 -2.24 -2.69 19.89
N ALA A 10 -1.17 -3.47 20.05
CA ALA A 10 -0.10 -3.19 20.99
C ALA A 10 1.14 -2.64 20.29
N GLN A 11 1.86 -1.74 20.94
CA GLN A 11 3.24 -1.40 20.60
C GLN A 11 4.15 -1.66 21.78
N ILE A 12 5.25 -2.34 21.51
CA ILE A 12 6.31 -2.65 22.47
C ILE A 12 7.66 -2.29 21.86
N GLU A 13 8.64 -2.10 22.73
CA GLU A 13 10.03 -2.20 22.35
C GLU A 13 10.44 -3.68 22.40
N ALA A 14 11.12 -4.17 21.37
CA ALA A 14 11.68 -5.51 21.36
C ALA A 14 13.14 -5.44 20.89
N GLY A 15 14.07 -5.81 21.77
CA GLY A 15 15.52 -5.79 21.58
C GLY A 15 16.11 -7.17 21.31
N GLN A 16 17.36 -7.39 21.72
CA GLN A 16 18.07 -8.68 21.57
C GLN A 16 17.85 -9.65 22.74
N ASP A 17 17.34 -9.18 23.88
CA ASP A 17 17.04 -10.02 25.03
C ASP A 17 15.64 -10.66 24.89
N ILE A 18 15.62 -11.95 24.56
CA ILE A 18 14.39 -12.74 24.37
C ILE A 18 13.53 -12.77 25.63
N ALA A 19 14.14 -12.82 26.83
CA ALA A 19 13.38 -12.87 28.09
C ALA A 19 12.71 -11.53 28.39
N ALA A 20 13.42 -10.42 28.16
CA ALA A 20 12.85 -9.07 28.28
C ALA A 20 11.72 -8.84 27.26
N ASN A 21 11.92 -9.28 26.03
CA ASN A 21 10.93 -9.21 24.96
C ASN A 21 9.67 -10.02 25.29
N LEU A 22 9.84 -11.25 25.81
CA LEU A 22 8.72 -12.06 26.28
C LEU A 22 7.96 -11.35 27.39
N ALA A 23 8.67 -10.83 28.40
CA ALA A 23 8.04 -10.08 29.48
C ALA A 23 7.22 -8.88 28.95
N ALA A 24 7.72 -8.15 27.95
CA ALA A 24 6.99 -7.08 27.28
C ALA A 24 5.72 -7.59 26.57
N CYS A 25 5.83 -8.68 25.82
CA CYS A 25 4.67 -9.31 25.17
C CYS A 25 3.59 -9.70 26.19
N LEU A 26 3.96 -10.34 27.29
CA LEU A 26 3.00 -10.76 28.33
C LEU A 26 2.34 -9.54 29.00
N ARG A 27 3.10 -8.47 29.28
CA ARG A 27 2.53 -7.22 29.85
C ARG A 27 1.44 -6.61 28.98
N VAL A 28 1.68 -6.49 27.67
CA VAL A 28 0.67 -5.89 26.78
C VAL A 28 -0.52 -6.81 26.52
N ILE A 29 -0.33 -8.12 26.59
CA ILE A 29 -1.44 -9.10 26.58
C ILE A 29 -2.29 -8.94 27.85
N ASP A 30 -1.66 -8.85 29.03
CA ASP A 30 -2.34 -8.63 30.30
C ASP A 30 -3.10 -7.28 30.31
N ALA A 31 -2.49 -6.22 29.75
CA ALA A 31 -3.13 -4.91 29.60
C ALA A 31 -4.33 -4.93 28.64
N ALA A 32 -4.22 -5.63 27.51
CA ALA A 32 -5.31 -5.76 26.54
C ALA A 32 -6.50 -6.52 27.15
N ALA A 33 -6.23 -7.59 27.90
CA ALA A 33 -7.25 -8.32 28.65
C ALA A 33 -7.91 -7.43 29.71
N ALA A 34 -7.13 -6.62 30.45
CA ALA A 34 -7.67 -5.66 31.42
C ALA A 34 -8.57 -4.59 30.77
N ALA A 35 -8.33 -4.25 29.50
CA ALA A 35 -9.19 -3.37 28.70
C ALA A 35 -10.41 -4.08 28.08
N GLY A 36 -10.57 -5.38 28.33
CA GLY A 36 -11.67 -6.21 27.82
C GLY A 36 -11.54 -6.57 26.34
N ALA A 37 -10.33 -6.54 25.77
CA ALA A 37 -10.12 -6.98 24.40
C ALA A 37 -10.30 -8.50 24.27
N GLN A 38 -10.95 -8.92 23.19
CA GLN A 38 -11.11 -10.31 22.80
C GLN A 38 -10.00 -10.77 21.85
N LEU A 39 -9.32 -9.84 21.20
CA LEU A 39 -8.16 -10.07 20.33
C LEU A 39 -7.12 -8.99 20.57
N VAL A 40 -5.85 -9.38 20.67
CA VAL A 40 -4.70 -8.46 20.65
C VAL A 40 -3.72 -8.83 19.55
N VAL A 41 -3.27 -7.82 18.80
CA VAL A 41 -2.20 -7.94 17.79
C VAL A 41 -0.92 -7.34 18.36
N LEU A 42 0.18 -8.09 18.29
CA LEU A 42 1.51 -7.66 18.72
C LEU A 42 2.42 -7.34 17.52
N PRO A 43 3.48 -6.52 17.71
CA PRO A 43 4.41 -6.14 16.63
C PRO A 43 5.18 -7.31 16.00
N GLU A 44 5.81 -7.04 14.86
CA GLU A 44 6.57 -8.04 14.09
C GLU A 44 7.91 -8.36 14.74
N PHE A 45 8.35 -9.62 14.69
CA PHE A 45 9.55 -10.07 15.40
C PHE A 45 9.52 -9.65 16.88
N CYS A 46 8.42 -9.93 17.58
CA CYS A 46 8.27 -9.56 18.98
C CYS A 46 9.15 -10.41 19.91
N ASN A 47 9.76 -11.49 19.41
CA ASN A 47 10.69 -12.33 20.16
C ASN A 47 12.12 -11.80 20.17
N HIS A 48 12.56 -11.13 19.10
CA HIS A 48 13.95 -10.68 18.92
C HIS A 48 14.05 -9.64 17.79
N LEU A 49 15.06 -8.75 17.80
CA LEU A 49 15.35 -7.90 16.65
C LEU A 49 15.59 -8.72 15.37
N SER A 50 15.09 -8.26 14.22
CA SER A 50 15.41 -8.88 12.92
C SER A 50 16.81 -8.45 12.44
N TRP A 51 17.82 -8.75 13.25
CA TRP A 51 19.23 -8.44 13.03
C TRP A 51 20.06 -9.70 13.33
N TYR A 52 20.69 -10.24 12.29
CA TYR A 52 21.45 -11.48 12.35
C TYR A 52 22.77 -11.35 11.61
N ALA A 53 23.79 -12.06 12.07
CA ALA A 53 25.07 -12.16 11.39
C ALA A 53 25.00 -13.12 10.19
N ASN A 54 24.20 -14.18 10.29
CA ASN A 54 24.04 -15.21 9.26
C ASN A 54 22.77 -16.04 9.49
N ARG A 55 22.44 -16.92 8.52
CA ARG A 55 21.27 -17.82 8.59
C ARG A 55 21.30 -18.76 9.80
N ALA A 56 22.48 -19.19 10.26
CA ALA A 56 22.60 -20.09 11.40
C ALA A 56 22.23 -19.38 12.71
N GLN A 57 22.68 -18.14 12.91
CA GLN A 57 22.28 -17.33 14.06
C GLN A 57 20.77 -17.00 14.03
N ALA A 58 20.22 -16.68 12.85
CA ALA A 58 18.78 -16.48 12.71
C ALA A 58 18.00 -17.74 13.12
N HIS A 59 18.50 -18.93 12.74
CA HIS A 59 17.90 -20.21 13.12
C HIS A 59 18.08 -20.51 14.62
N GLU A 60 19.22 -20.17 15.22
CA GLU A 60 19.50 -20.36 16.65
C GLU A 60 18.52 -19.58 17.53
N LEU A 61 18.36 -18.28 17.24
CA LEU A 61 17.51 -17.33 17.96
C LEU A 61 16.01 -17.48 17.65
N ALA A 62 15.66 -18.29 16.65
CA ALA A 62 14.28 -18.50 16.27
C ALA A 62 13.51 -19.26 17.35
N THR A 63 12.22 -18.93 17.46
CA THR A 63 11.26 -19.76 18.18
C THR A 63 11.11 -21.13 17.51
N ARG A 64 10.63 -22.12 18.25
CA ARG A 64 10.39 -23.50 17.79
C ARG A 64 9.10 -24.05 18.39
N PRO A 65 8.43 -25.01 17.75
CA PRO A 65 7.22 -25.63 18.31
C PRO A 65 7.47 -26.15 19.74
N GLY A 66 6.62 -25.71 20.68
CA GLY A 66 6.68 -26.12 22.08
C GLY A 66 7.77 -25.43 22.92
N ASP A 67 8.47 -24.42 22.39
CA ASP A 67 9.44 -23.67 23.19
C ASP A 67 8.79 -22.82 24.30
N ALA A 68 9.64 -22.26 25.18
CA ALA A 68 9.18 -21.47 26.32
C ALA A 68 8.46 -20.17 25.91
N PHE A 69 8.86 -19.54 24.79
CA PHE A 69 8.29 -18.28 24.34
C PHE A 69 6.85 -18.50 23.86
N LEU A 70 6.64 -19.41 22.91
CA LEU A 70 5.31 -19.74 22.39
C LEU A 70 4.42 -20.35 23.47
N THR A 71 4.98 -21.18 24.37
CA THR A 71 4.23 -21.76 25.50
C THR A 71 3.74 -20.68 26.47
N ALA A 72 4.54 -19.66 26.76
CA ALA A 72 4.13 -18.57 27.64
C ALA A 72 3.04 -17.69 27.01
N ILE A 73 3.13 -17.39 25.71
CA ILE A 73 2.09 -16.67 24.97
C ILE A 73 0.78 -17.47 24.96
N ALA A 74 0.83 -18.77 24.63
CA ALA A 74 -0.31 -19.69 24.71
C ALA A 74 -0.92 -19.71 26.11
N GLY A 75 -0.08 -19.75 27.15
CA GLY A 75 -0.51 -19.71 28.55
C GLY A 75 -1.29 -18.44 28.88
N ARG A 76 -0.86 -17.27 28.39
CA ARG A 76 -1.57 -16.00 28.59
C ARG A 76 -2.83 -15.88 27.77
N ALA A 77 -2.84 -16.36 26.52
CA ALA A 77 -4.05 -16.45 25.71
C ALA A 77 -5.14 -17.26 26.45
N ARG A 78 -4.77 -18.43 26.99
CA ARG A 78 -5.66 -19.28 27.79
C ARG A 78 -6.09 -18.63 29.10
N GLN A 79 -5.17 -17.99 29.80
CA GLN A 79 -5.48 -17.35 31.09
C GLN A 79 -6.55 -16.26 30.95
N HIS A 80 -6.51 -15.51 29.84
CA HIS A 80 -7.42 -14.39 29.59
C HIS A 80 -8.57 -14.72 28.65
N GLU A 81 -8.68 -15.99 28.21
CA GLU A 81 -9.66 -16.44 27.20
C GLU A 81 -9.66 -15.52 25.95
N MET A 82 -8.48 -15.09 25.52
CA MET A 82 -8.28 -14.05 24.51
C MET A 82 -7.52 -14.60 23.30
N TRP A 83 -7.90 -14.14 22.11
CA TRP A 83 -7.15 -14.39 20.88
C TRP A 83 -5.88 -13.54 20.85
N VAL A 84 -4.75 -14.13 20.47
CA VAL A 84 -3.46 -13.41 20.42
C VAL A 84 -2.80 -13.63 19.07
N LYS A 85 -2.51 -12.54 18.35
CA LYS A 85 -1.75 -12.58 17.10
C LYS A 85 -0.35 -12.03 17.34
N ILE A 86 0.66 -12.84 17.02
CA ILE A 86 2.08 -12.44 17.08
C ILE A 86 2.76 -12.70 15.74
N ASN A 87 3.92 -12.09 15.54
CA ASN A 87 4.87 -12.51 14.53
C ASN A 87 6.27 -12.61 15.13
N VAL A 88 6.98 -13.70 14.80
CA VAL A 88 8.28 -14.06 15.37
C VAL A 88 9.22 -14.63 14.31
N THR A 89 10.52 -14.60 14.59
CA THR A 89 11.45 -15.47 13.87
C THR A 89 11.17 -16.91 14.31
N HIS A 90 10.92 -17.82 13.37
CA HIS A 90 10.56 -19.20 13.68
C HIS A 90 11.36 -20.19 12.84
N ALA A 91 11.83 -21.25 13.48
CA ALA A 91 12.53 -22.36 12.86
C ALA A 91 11.55 -23.52 12.62
N HIS A 92 11.41 -23.92 11.36
CA HIS A 92 10.51 -24.98 10.94
C HIS A 92 11.21 -26.35 10.98
N PRO A 93 10.45 -27.47 11.14
CA PRO A 93 11.01 -28.82 11.14
C PRO A 93 11.75 -29.21 9.86
N ASP A 94 11.49 -28.54 8.73
CA ASP A 94 12.19 -28.75 7.46
C ASP A 94 13.54 -28.03 7.38
N GLY A 95 13.98 -27.39 8.47
CA GLY A 95 15.23 -26.65 8.58
C GLY A 95 15.18 -25.22 8.05
N THR A 96 14.03 -24.76 7.54
CA THR A 96 13.88 -23.36 7.12
C THR A 96 13.60 -22.44 8.31
N THR A 97 13.92 -21.15 8.16
CA THR A 97 13.61 -20.11 9.15
C THR A 97 12.79 -19.01 8.49
N GLY A 98 11.65 -18.66 9.05
CA GLY A 98 10.72 -17.65 8.52
C GLY A 98 10.46 -16.51 9.51
N GLY A 99 9.87 -15.43 8.99
CA GLY A 99 9.13 -14.47 9.79
C GLY A 99 7.67 -14.92 9.86
N THR A 100 7.28 -15.56 10.95
CA THR A 100 6.07 -16.38 11.02
C THR A 100 5.02 -15.70 11.89
N ASN A 101 3.82 -15.54 11.33
CA ASN A 101 2.63 -15.14 12.07
C ASN A 101 2.01 -16.36 12.75
N PHE A 102 1.61 -16.19 14.01
CA PHE A 102 0.81 -17.17 14.75
C PHE A 102 -0.46 -16.51 15.28
N LEU A 103 -1.59 -17.23 15.18
CA LEU A 103 -2.82 -16.91 15.89
C LEU A 103 -3.07 -17.96 16.96
N PHE A 104 -3.10 -17.53 18.21
CA PHE A 104 -3.52 -18.33 19.36
C PHE A 104 -5.00 -18.09 19.62
N ASP A 105 -5.74 -19.16 19.88
CA ASP A 105 -7.13 -19.10 20.31
C ASP A 105 -7.25 -18.91 21.86
N PRO A 106 -8.47 -18.70 22.39
CA PRO A 106 -8.72 -18.59 23.82
C PRO A 106 -8.38 -19.84 24.65
N ALA A 107 -8.15 -21.00 24.03
CA ALA A 107 -7.66 -22.19 24.73
C ALA A 107 -6.12 -22.26 24.77
N GLY A 108 -5.43 -21.32 24.11
CA GLY A 108 -3.99 -21.27 23.94
C GLY A 108 -3.48 -22.14 22.80
N ALA A 109 -4.34 -22.69 21.96
CA ALA A 109 -3.94 -23.47 20.79
C ALA A 109 -3.55 -22.54 19.62
N ILE A 110 -2.49 -22.90 18.90
CA ILE A 110 -2.16 -22.24 17.63
C ILE A 110 -3.14 -22.77 16.58
N VAL A 111 -4.04 -21.91 16.10
CA VAL A 111 -5.06 -22.25 15.09
C VAL A 111 -4.75 -21.67 13.72
N GLY A 112 -3.75 -20.78 13.63
CA GLY A 112 -3.30 -20.18 12.38
C GLY A 112 -1.79 -19.96 12.36
N THR A 113 -1.17 -20.30 11.23
CA THR A 113 0.26 -20.08 10.98
C THR A 113 0.46 -19.60 9.55
N SER A 114 1.27 -18.54 9.36
CA SER A 114 1.70 -18.12 8.02
C SER A 114 3.03 -17.38 8.04
N ASP A 115 3.98 -17.85 7.24
CA ASP A 115 5.21 -17.13 6.96
C ASP A 115 4.95 -15.90 6.08
N LYS A 116 5.75 -14.87 6.28
CA LYS A 116 5.79 -13.67 5.45
C LYS A 116 6.11 -14.04 4.00
N GLN A 117 5.28 -13.57 3.07
CA GLN A 117 5.39 -13.85 1.63
C GLN A 117 6.36 -12.88 0.95
N THR A 118 6.44 -11.64 1.44
CA THR A 118 7.35 -10.60 0.95
C THR A 118 8.29 -10.16 2.07
N LEU A 119 9.58 -10.42 1.91
CA LEU A 119 10.61 -10.07 2.88
C LEU A 119 11.21 -8.68 2.60
N MET A 120 11.70 -8.02 3.64
CA MET A 120 12.28 -6.67 3.59
C MET A 120 13.74 -6.65 4.03
N GLY A 121 14.59 -5.98 3.24
CA GLY A 121 15.98 -5.67 3.62
C GLY A 121 16.78 -6.91 4.02
N ALA A 122 17.34 -6.87 5.23
CA ALA A 122 18.17 -7.95 5.80
C ALA A 122 17.41 -9.28 5.97
N GLU A 123 16.07 -9.27 6.06
CA GLU A 123 15.29 -10.51 6.09
C GLU A 123 15.60 -11.40 4.88
N ASN A 124 15.82 -10.80 3.70
CA ASN A 124 16.18 -11.52 2.48
C ASN A 124 17.52 -12.27 2.60
N ASP A 125 18.44 -11.80 3.46
CA ASP A 125 19.76 -12.43 3.69
C ASP A 125 19.61 -13.68 4.56
N PHE A 126 18.67 -13.67 5.50
CA PHE A 126 18.68 -14.60 6.63
C PHE A 126 17.47 -15.53 6.73
N LEU A 127 16.33 -15.12 6.20
CA LEU A 127 15.05 -15.84 6.29
C LEU A 127 14.67 -16.46 4.94
N SER A 128 13.62 -17.28 4.95
CA SER A 128 13.00 -17.87 3.77
C SER A 128 11.62 -17.26 3.57
N PRO A 129 11.28 -16.75 2.37
CA PRO A 129 9.92 -16.29 2.08
C PRO A 129 8.97 -17.49 2.03
N SER A 130 7.70 -17.25 2.34
CA SER A 130 6.67 -18.26 2.24
C SER A 130 6.53 -18.81 0.81
N LYS A 131 6.25 -20.12 0.72
CA LYS A 131 5.85 -20.79 -0.52
C LYS A 131 4.35 -21.08 -0.56
N LYS A 132 3.61 -20.60 0.44
CA LYS A 132 2.18 -20.87 0.63
C LYS A 132 1.45 -19.57 0.93
N VAL A 133 0.25 -19.47 0.38
CA VAL A 133 -0.69 -18.41 0.71
C VAL A 133 -1.11 -18.55 2.18
N GLY A 134 -1.14 -17.45 2.93
CA GLY A 134 -1.62 -17.46 4.33
C GLY A 134 -3.12 -17.80 4.43
N PRO A 135 -3.56 -18.46 5.52
CA PRO A 135 -4.96 -18.83 5.68
C PRO A 135 -5.84 -17.61 5.96
N VAL A 136 -7.14 -17.75 5.64
CA VAL A 136 -8.21 -16.94 6.24
C VAL A 136 -8.89 -17.83 7.26
N LEU A 137 -9.03 -17.34 8.49
CA LEU A 137 -9.45 -18.14 9.64
C LEU A 137 -10.85 -17.69 10.05
N GLU A 138 -11.82 -18.59 9.97
CA GLU A 138 -13.16 -18.37 10.50
C GLU A 138 -13.11 -18.46 12.03
N THR A 139 -13.55 -17.40 12.70
CA THR A 139 -13.57 -17.32 14.16
C THR A 139 -14.88 -16.70 14.64
N PRO A 140 -15.22 -16.80 15.94
CA PRO A 140 -16.32 -16.03 16.52
C PRO A 140 -16.15 -14.50 16.40
N LEU A 141 -14.94 -14.03 16.08
CA LEU A 141 -14.61 -12.61 15.89
C LEU A 141 -14.73 -12.14 14.43
N GLY A 142 -15.26 -13.00 13.55
CA GLY A 142 -15.26 -12.81 12.10
C GLY A 142 -14.11 -13.55 11.40
N CYS A 143 -14.00 -13.36 10.09
CA CYS A 143 -12.94 -13.97 9.27
C CYS A 143 -11.64 -13.17 9.38
N LEU A 144 -10.60 -13.78 9.95
CA LEU A 144 -9.32 -13.12 10.23
C LEU A 144 -8.29 -13.45 9.14
N GLY A 145 -7.57 -12.44 8.66
CA GLY A 145 -6.42 -12.58 7.76
C GLY A 145 -5.15 -12.01 8.39
N MET A 146 -4.04 -12.74 8.39
CA MET A 146 -2.77 -12.29 8.98
C MET A 146 -1.75 -11.90 7.91
N TYR A 147 -1.04 -10.80 8.15
CA TYR A 147 0.11 -10.38 7.35
C TYR A 147 1.10 -9.58 8.21
N ALA A 148 2.27 -9.25 7.66
CA ALA A 148 3.28 -8.48 8.38
C ALA A 148 3.98 -7.42 7.50
N CYS A 149 4.02 -6.19 8.02
CA CYS A 149 4.96 -5.13 7.65
C CYS A 149 4.99 -4.85 6.14
N MET A 150 6.08 -5.19 5.45
CA MET A 150 6.26 -5.00 4.01
C MET A 150 5.12 -5.57 3.15
N GLU A 151 4.43 -6.63 3.60
CA GLU A 151 3.25 -7.16 2.90
C GLU A 151 2.06 -6.17 2.87
N GLY A 152 2.06 -5.16 3.75
CA GLY A 152 1.09 -4.07 3.79
C GLY A 152 1.49 -2.81 3.02
N VAL A 153 2.77 -2.68 2.65
CA VAL A 153 3.27 -1.58 1.80
C VAL A 153 2.89 -1.83 0.33
N ILE A 154 2.57 -3.07 -0.02
CA ILE A 154 2.02 -3.46 -1.33
C ILE A 154 0.63 -4.09 -1.16
N ASN A 155 -0.16 -4.12 -2.23
CA ASN A 155 -1.58 -4.46 -2.15
C ASN A 155 -1.88 -5.98 -2.24
N GLU A 156 -0.95 -6.79 -2.78
CA GLU A 156 -1.29 -8.14 -3.25
C GLU A 156 -1.69 -9.09 -2.11
N VAL A 157 -0.99 -9.04 -0.97
CA VAL A 157 -1.26 -9.94 0.16
C VAL A 157 -2.60 -9.61 0.81
N THR A 158 -2.85 -8.33 1.11
CA THR A 158 -4.08 -7.88 1.75
C THR A 158 -5.30 -8.06 0.84
N ARG A 159 -5.17 -7.71 -0.45
CA ARG A 159 -6.21 -7.99 -1.45
C ARG A 159 -6.51 -9.48 -1.54
N GLY A 160 -5.48 -10.32 -1.57
CA GLY A 160 -5.64 -11.77 -1.63
C GLY A 160 -6.37 -12.34 -0.42
N LEU A 161 -6.10 -11.84 0.79
CA LEU A 161 -6.81 -12.24 2.02
C LEU A 161 -8.30 -11.86 1.96
N VAL A 162 -8.61 -10.64 1.54
CA VAL A 162 -10.01 -10.17 1.50
C VAL A 162 -10.82 -10.84 0.38
N LEU A 163 -10.21 -11.12 -0.78
CA LEU A 163 -10.87 -11.89 -1.83
C LEU A 163 -11.19 -13.33 -1.41
N ARG A 164 -10.50 -13.86 -0.38
CA ARG A 164 -10.80 -15.15 0.26
C ARG A 164 -11.72 -15.03 1.48
N GLY A 165 -12.29 -13.84 1.74
CA GLY A 165 -13.31 -13.63 2.76
C GLY A 165 -12.82 -13.01 4.07
N ALA A 166 -11.57 -12.51 4.16
CA ALA A 166 -11.12 -11.82 5.37
C ALA A 166 -11.94 -10.53 5.62
N GLN A 167 -12.49 -10.40 6.83
CA GLN A 167 -13.20 -9.22 7.33
C GLN A 167 -12.30 -8.33 8.19
N VAL A 168 -11.36 -8.94 8.92
CA VAL A 168 -10.40 -8.24 9.79
C VAL A 168 -8.98 -8.67 9.42
N LEU A 169 -8.14 -7.72 9.07
CA LEU A 169 -6.73 -7.92 8.73
C LEU A 169 -5.84 -7.59 9.94
N LEU A 170 -4.92 -8.49 10.28
CA LEU A 170 -4.06 -8.41 11.46
C LEU A 170 -2.62 -8.18 11.04
N ASN A 171 -2.16 -6.92 11.17
CA ASN A 171 -0.84 -6.49 10.74
C ASN A 171 0.14 -6.42 11.91
N SER A 172 1.25 -7.16 11.81
CA SER A 172 2.40 -6.97 12.71
C SER A 172 3.46 -6.19 11.95
N LEU A 173 3.98 -5.11 12.54
CA LEU A 173 4.98 -4.25 11.91
C LEU A 173 6.28 -4.16 12.73
N ASN A 174 7.39 -4.06 12.00
CA ASN A 174 8.72 -3.70 12.48
C ASN A 174 9.24 -2.58 11.56
N SER A 175 8.66 -1.38 11.69
CA SER A 175 8.93 -0.28 10.76
C SER A 175 9.16 1.04 11.49
N PHE A 176 10.19 1.76 11.06
CA PHE A 176 10.48 3.13 11.49
C PHE A 176 9.77 4.18 10.62
N ALA A 177 9.14 3.75 9.53
CA ALA A 177 8.60 4.65 8.53
C ALA A 177 7.25 5.22 8.99
N LEU A 178 7.11 6.54 8.96
CA LEU A 178 5.89 7.26 9.39
C LEU A 178 4.73 7.08 8.40
N ASP A 179 5.02 6.72 7.16
CA ASP A 179 4.00 6.47 6.15
C ASP A 179 3.26 5.14 6.31
N GLU A 180 3.70 4.27 7.21
CA GLU A 180 2.90 3.12 7.65
C GLU A 180 1.55 3.56 8.20
N ALA A 181 1.58 4.43 9.22
CA ALA A 181 0.39 4.81 9.96
C ALA A 181 -0.49 5.80 9.18
N ASP A 182 0.12 6.66 8.38
CA ASP A 182 -0.58 7.74 7.69
C ASP A 182 -1.10 7.36 6.29
N LEU A 183 -0.54 6.31 5.67
CA LEU A 183 -0.85 5.95 4.30
C LEU A 183 -1.08 4.44 4.12
N HIS A 184 -0.07 3.60 4.36
CA HIS A 184 -0.11 2.17 4.00
C HIS A 184 -1.16 1.41 4.80
N ILE A 185 -1.26 1.58 6.11
CA ILE A 185 -2.25 0.86 6.91
C ILE A 185 -3.69 1.32 6.58
N PRO A 186 -4.02 2.63 6.55
CA PRO A 186 -5.40 3.05 6.31
C PRO A 186 -5.91 2.73 4.91
N VAL A 187 -5.06 2.82 3.88
CA VAL A 187 -5.48 2.50 2.52
C VAL A 187 -5.81 1.02 2.35
N ARG A 188 -5.13 0.09 3.05
CA ARG A 188 -5.48 -1.34 3.02
C ARG A 188 -6.87 -1.61 3.58
N ALA A 189 -7.29 -0.84 4.58
CA ALA A 189 -8.64 -0.92 5.13
C ALA A 189 -9.67 -0.42 4.09
N ALA A 190 -9.48 0.80 3.58
CA ALA A 190 -10.41 1.46 2.66
C ALA A 190 -10.57 0.74 1.33
N GLU A 191 -9.46 0.36 0.68
CA GLU A 191 -9.46 -0.23 -0.66
C GLU A 191 -10.04 -1.65 -0.68
N ASN A 192 -10.07 -2.32 0.47
CA ASN A 192 -10.60 -3.67 0.62
C ASN A 192 -11.95 -3.69 1.36
N LYS A 193 -12.42 -2.54 1.88
CA LYS A 193 -13.56 -2.45 2.80
C LYS A 193 -13.44 -3.49 3.92
N ALA A 194 -12.32 -3.46 4.64
CA ALA A 194 -12.01 -4.41 5.71
C ALA A 194 -11.46 -3.68 6.94
N TRP A 195 -11.68 -4.24 8.12
CA TRP A 195 -11.02 -3.74 9.33
C TRP A 195 -9.54 -4.06 9.31
N VAL A 196 -8.71 -3.19 9.88
CA VAL A 196 -7.28 -3.47 10.09
C VAL A 196 -6.93 -3.22 11.55
N VAL A 197 -6.28 -4.19 12.20
CA VAL A 197 -5.66 -4.07 13.52
C VAL A 197 -4.15 -4.18 13.34
N ALA A 198 -3.45 -3.07 13.50
CA ALA A 198 -2.04 -2.93 13.16
C ALA A 198 -1.18 -2.57 14.36
N ALA A 199 -0.19 -3.41 14.66
CA ALA A 199 0.72 -3.29 15.79
C ALA A 199 2.14 -3.04 15.31
N ASN A 200 2.75 -1.91 15.65
CA ASN A 200 4.11 -1.56 15.28
C ASN A 200 5.02 -1.45 16.50
N LYS A 201 6.33 -1.60 16.30
CA LYS A 201 7.32 -1.40 17.35
C LYS A 201 7.51 0.07 17.70
N VAL A 202 8.03 0.29 18.89
CA VAL A 202 8.69 1.52 19.32
C VAL A 202 10.13 1.21 19.76
N GLY A 203 10.94 2.24 19.95
CA GLY A 203 12.33 2.08 20.37
C GLY A 203 13.24 1.55 19.24
N PRO A 204 14.53 1.30 19.51
CA PRO A 204 15.51 0.95 18.49
C PRO A 204 15.14 -0.31 17.68
N LEU A 205 15.16 -0.21 16.34
CA LEU A 205 15.00 -1.38 15.45
C LEU A 205 16.33 -2.04 15.05
N LEU A 206 17.43 -1.53 15.60
CA LEU A 206 18.80 -1.98 15.41
C LEU A 206 19.45 -2.17 16.79
N PRO A 207 20.52 -2.97 16.91
CA PRO A 207 21.26 -3.10 18.15
C PRO A 207 21.69 -1.73 18.68
N VAL A 208 21.40 -1.46 19.95
CA VAL A 208 21.62 -0.14 20.59
C VAL A 208 23.07 0.32 20.47
N ASP A 209 24.02 -0.60 20.64
CA ASP A 209 25.44 -0.30 20.58
C ASP A 209 25.95 -0.01 19.16
N GLU A 210 25.28 -0.55 18.13
CA GLU A 210 25.62 -0.33 16.72
C GLU A 210 24.89 0.87 16.11
N LEU A 211 23.77 1.28 16.72
CA LEU A 211 22.86 2.29 16.20
C LEU A 211 23.56 3.62 15.85
N PRO A 212 24.41 4.22 16.71
CA PRO A 212 25.09 5.48 16.38
C PRO A 212 25.96 5.38 15.13
N ALA A 213 26.68 4.27 14.96
CA ALA A 213 27.56 4.06 13.83
C ALA A 213 26.76 3.84 12.53
N ILE A 214 25.66 3.09 12.60
CA ILE A 214 24.78 2.86 11.46
C ILE A 214 24.08 4.16 11.05
N ALA A 215 23.53 4.90 12.01
CA ALA A 215 22.90 6.21 11.82
C ALA A 215 23.83 7.19 11.10
N ALA A 216 25.08 7.31 11.58
CA ALA A 216 26.10 8.15 10.97
C ALA A 216 26.41 7.73 9.52
N ARG A 217 26.48 6.42 9.24
CA ARG A 217 26.71 5.90 7.88
C ARG A 217 25.54 6.16 6.93
N LEU A 218 24.31 6.12 7.44
CA LEU A 218 23.10 6.37 6.65
C LEU A 218 22.81 7.88 6.51
N GLY A 219 23.46 8.74 7.29
CA GLY A 219 23.15 10.17 7.33
C GLY A 219 21.79 10.46 7.94
N VAL A 220 21.28 9.55 8.78
CA VAL A 220 19.96 9.62 9.40
C VAL A 220 20.14 9.71 10.91
N PRO A 221 19.47 10.63 11.62
CA PRO A 221 19.57 10.68 13.09
C PRO A 221 19.08 9.36 13.74
N PRO A 222 19.73 8.88 14.82
CA PRO A 222 19.43 7.58 15.43
C PRO A 222 17.95 7.36 15.79
N GLU A 223 17.26 8.40 16.26
CA GLU A 223 15.85 8.35 16.68
C GLU A 223 14.90 8.02 15.53
N TRP A 224 15.32 8.25 14.28
CA TRP A 224 14.56 7.92 13.08
C TRP A 224 14.73 6.48 12.61
N LEU A 225 15.60 5.71 13.28
CA LEU A 225 15.74 4.26 13.09
C LEU A 225 15.04 3.49 14.23
N HIS A 226 14.27 4.21 15.07
CA HIS A 226 13.37 3.61 16.04
C HIS A 226 12.04 3.27 15.37
N GLY A 227 11.33 2.28 15.90
CA GLY A 227 9.98 1.95 15.47
C GLY A 227 9.08 3.18 15.58
N ALA A 228 8.27 3.41 14.55
CA ALA A 228 7.44 4.60 14.42
C ALA A 228 6.29 4.66 15.44
N GLY A 229 6.05 3.57 16.19
CA GLY A 229 4.88 3.43 17.04
C GLY A 229 3.62 3.55 16.20
N GLU A 230 2.66 4.34 16.69
CA GLU A 230 1.43 4.64 15.96
C GLU A 230 0.63 3.38 15.57
N SER A 231 0.70 2.35 16.43
CA SER A 231 -0.20 1.19 16.32
C SER A 231 -1.64 1.65 16.30
N GLN A 232 -2.45 1.06 15.42
CA GLN A 232 -3.77 1.60 15.14
C GLN A 232 -4.80 0.57 14.73
N ILE A 233 -6.07 0.95 14.91
CA ILE A 233 -7.24 0.20 14.46
C ILE A 233 -7.96 1.08 13.44
N VAL A 234 -8.23 0.51 12.26
CA VAL A 234 -8.78 1.25 11.12
C VAL A 234 -10.05 0.59 10.60
N ALA A 235 -11.08 1.41 10.39
CA ALA A 235 -12.38 1.02 9.87
C ALA A 235 -12.36 0.76 8.35
N PRO A 236 -13.36 0.02 7.81
CA PRO A 236 -13.47 -0.29 6.38
C PRO A 236 -13.50 0.91 5.42
N ASP A 237 -13.75 2.13 5.89
CA ASP A 237 -13.71 3.36 5.09
C ASP A 237 -12.34 4.06 5.10
N GLY A 238 -11.38 3.54 5.86
CA GLY A 238 -10.06 4.13 6.09
C GLY A 238 -9.97 5.02 7.33
N THR A 239 -11.06 5.17 8.10
CA THR A 239 -11.05 5.97 9.34
C THR A 239 -10.23 5.28 10.42
N VAL A 240 -9.21 5.96 10.94
CA VAL A 240 -8.45 5.49 12.11
C VAL A 240 -9.28 5.72 13.37
N VAL A 241 -9.80 4.66 13.97
CA VAL A 241 -10.70 4.73 15.14
C VAL A 241 -9.94 4.73 16.47
N ALA A 242 -8.70 4.24 16.47
CA ALA A 242 -7.78 4.34 17.61
C ALA A 242 -6.33 4.35 17.11
N LYS A 243 -5.49 5.22 17.68
CA LYS A 243 -4.08 5.38 17.30
C LYS A 243 -3.22 5.58 18.55
N ALA A 244 -2.15 4.80 18.66
CA ALA A 244 -1.19 4.89 19.75
C ALA A 244 -0.18 6.05 19.50
N PRO A 245 0.57 6.49 20.52
CA PRO A 245 1.61 7.52 20.33
C PRO A 245 2.76 7.04 19.44
N ARG A 246 3.56 7.99 18.94
CA ARG A 246 4.79 7.70 18.18
C ARG A 246 5.88 6.97 18.98
N THR A 247 5.87 7.11 20.30
CA THR A 247 6.92 6.59 21.18
C THR A 247 6.33 6.00 22.45
N GLY A 248 7.02 5.02 23.03
CA GLY A 248 6.64 4.40 24.31
C GLY A 248 5.71 3.20 24.14
N GLU A 249 5.81 2.25 25.07
CA GLU A 249 4.94 1.06 25.12
C GLU A 249 3.48 1.50 25.34
N ALA A 250 2.55 0.95 24.57
CA ALA A 250 1.13 1.29 24.66
C ALA A 250 0.25 0.18 24.09
N ILE A 251 -1.02 0.20 24.49
CA ILE A 251 -2.10 -0.49 23.78
C ILE A 251 -3.15 0.55 23.39
N VAL A 252 -3.82 0.32 22.27
CA VAL A 252 -5.06 1.01 21.90
C VAL A 252 -6.15 -0.02 21.64
N VAL A 253 -7.37 0.31 22.02
CA VAL A 253 -8.54 -0.57 21.90
C VAL A 253 -9.67 0.11 21.15
N ALA A 254 -10.45 -0.68 20.42
CA ALA A 254 -11.69 -0.22 19.80
C ALA A 254 -12.71 -1.37 19.73
N ASP A 255 -13.98 -1.00 19.73
CA ASP A 255 -15.09 -1.89 19.41
C ASP A 255 -15.31 -1.85 17.89
N ILE A 256 -15.26 -3.01 17.24
CA ILE A 256 -15.44 -3.17 15.80
C ILE A 256 -16.65 -4.05 15.51
N ASP A 257 -17.31 -3.81 14.38
CA ASP A 257 -18.30 -4.72 13.81
C ASP A 257 -17.72 -5.33 12.53
N PRO A 258 -17.21 -6.58 12.58
CA PRO A 258 -16.65 -7.26 11.41
C PRO A 258 -17.60 -7.32 10.21
N ALA A 259 -18.92 -7.32 10.43
CA ALA A 259 -19.91 -7.40 9.35
C ALA A 259 -19.96 -6.11 8.50
N LEU A 260 -19.42 -4.99 8.98
CA LEU A 260 -19.24 -3.80 8.14
C LEU A 260 -18.26 -4.03 6.98
N ALA A 261 -17.42 -5.07 7.07
CA ALA A 261 -16.58 -5.48 5.97
C ALA A 261 -17.35 -6.21 4.87
N ASP A 262 -18.59 -6.66 5.08
CA ASP A 262 -19.33 -7.44 4.08
C ASP A 262 -19.91 -6.55 2.96
N ASP A 263 -20.12 -5.25 3.23
CA ASP A 263 -20.56 -4.31 2.21
C ASP A 263 -19.37 -3.74 1.44
N LYS A 264 -19.16 -4.26 0.22
CA LYS A 264 -18.11 -3.83 -0.69
C LYS A 264 -18.54 -2.71 -1.63
N ARG A 265 -19.75 -2.16 -1.45
CA ARG A 265 -20.32 -1.18 -2.40
C ARG A 265 -19.85 0.24 -2.11
N ARG A 266 -19.68 0.99 -3.20
CA ARG A 266 -19.57 2.45 -3.22
C ARG A 266 -20.96 3.12 -3.22
N PRO A 267 -21.04 4.46 -3.05
CA PRO A 267 -22.31 5.18 -3.10
C PRO A 267 -23.13 4.99 -4.39
N ASP A 268 -22.47 4.75 -5.53
CA ASP A 268 -23.11 4.42 -6.82
C ASP A 268 -23.60 2.97 -6.94
N GLY A 269 -23.42 2.15 -5.89
CA GLY A 269 -23.76 0.74 -5.87
C GLY A 269 -22.76 -0.17 -6.58
N THR A 270 -21.60 0.33 -7.00
CA THR A 270 -20.50 -0.48 -7.53
C THR A 270 -19.87 -1.28 -6.40
N ASP A 271 -19.96 -2.62 -6.47
CA ASP A 271 -19.19 -3.51 -5.59
C ASP A 271 -17.73 -3.57 -6.07
N ILE A 272 -16.80 -3.03 -5.29
CA ILE A 272 -15.40 -2.87 -5.70
C ILE A 272 -14.65 -4.20 -5.82
N LEU A 273 -15.12 -5.28 -5.17
CA LEU A 273 -14.49 -6.60 -5.29
C LEU A 273 -15.10 -7.38 -6.45
N ALA A 274 -16.43 -7.38 -6.56
CA ALA A 274 -17.13 -8.10 -7.62
C ALA A 274 -16.92 -7.47 -9.01
N ASN A 275 -16.69 -6.15 -9.07
CA ASN A 275 -16.45 -5.43 -10.34
C ASN A 275 -14.99 -5.53 -10.83
N ARG A 276 -14.12 -6.24 -10.09
CA ARG A 276 -12.76 -6.58 -10.56
C ARG A 276 -12.82 -7.43 -11.83
N ARG A 277 -11.72 -7.44 -12.59
CA ARG A 277 -11.58 -8.30 -13.78
C ARG A 277 -10.32 -9.16 -13.71
N PRO A 278 -10.36 -10.31 -12.98
CA PRO A 278 -9.20 -11.18 -12.78
C PRO A 278 -8.45 -11.57 -14.07
N SER A 279 -9.19 -11.75 -15.18
CA SER A 279 -8.62 -12.05 -16.50
C SER A 279 -7.63 -11.00 -17.01
N LEU A 280 -7.71 -9.75 -16.53
CA LEU A 280 -6.76 -8.67 -16.88
C LEU A 280 -5.47 -8.74 -16.06
N TYR A 281 -5.52 -9.37 -14.88
CA TYR A 281 -4.47 -9.31 -13.87
C TYR A 281 -3.50 -10.49 -13.95
N GLY A 282 -3.64 -11.38 -14.94
CA GLY A 282 -2.70 -12.47 -15.21
C GLY A 282 -1.21 -12.09 -15.08
N PRO A 283 -0.76 -10.94 -15.63
CA PRO A 283 0.64 -10.51 -15.50
C PRO A 283 1.16 -10.30 -14.06
N LEU A 284 0.28 -10.15 -13.08
CA LEU A 284 0.69 -10.11 -11.66
C LEU A 284 1.32 -11.42 -11.21
N GLY A 285 0.89 -12.54 -11.81
CA GLY A 285 1.40 -13.88 -11.56
C GLY A 285 2.62 -14.27 -12.40
N ASP A 286 3.12 -13.38 -13.27
CA ASP A 286 4.31 -13.65 -14.05
C ASP A 286 5.59 -13.48 -13.20
N PRO A 287 6.66 -14.25 -13.49
CA PRO A 287 7.96 -14.04 -12.85
C PRO A 287 8.47 -12.60 -13.00
N PRO A 288 9.12 -12.02 -11.97
CA PRO A 288 9.78 -10.73 -12.05
C PRO A 288 10.83 -10.71 -13.17
N VAL A 289 10.83 -9.64 -13.96
CA VAL A 289 11.75 -9.49 -15.12
C VAL A 289 12.66 -8.26 -15.00
N GLY A 290 12.55 -7.49 -13.93
CA GLY A 290 13.18 -6.19 -13.84
C GLY A 290 12.48 -5.14 -14.70
N ARG A 291 12.79 -3.88 -14.42
CA ARG A 291 12.44 -2.78 -15.32
C ARG A 291 13.23 -2.94 -16.63
N ARG A 292 12.55 -2.91 -17.78
CA ARG A 292 13.15 -3.10 -19.11
C ARG A 292 13.54 -1.77 -19.76
N ARG A 293 12.86 -0.69 -19.40
CA ARG A 293 13.11 0.65 -19.94
C ARG A 293 13.98 1.49 -19.02
N GLY A 294 14.81 2.35 -19.64
CA GLY A 294 15.56 3.38 -18.93
C GLY A 294 14.66 4.39 -18.20
N PRO A 295 15.25 5.25 -17.37
CA PRO A 295 14.52 6.33 -16.71
C PRO A 295 13.95 7.31 -17.73
N GLY A 296 12.77 7.89 -17.42
CA GLY A 296 12.24 9.04 -18.14
C GLY A 296 13.04 10.32 -17.88
N ALA A 297 12.47 11.47 -18.23
CA ALA A 297 13.07 12.78 -18.00
C ALA A 297 13.29 13.06 -16.51
N PRO A 298 14.32 13.82 -16.12
CA PRO A 298 14.57 14.19 -14.73
C PRO A 298 13.40 14.93 -14.10
N THR A 299 12.79 15.84 -14.86
CA THR A 299 11.65 16.66 -14.47
C THR A 299 10.65 16.77 -15.60
N LEU A 300 9.39 16.97 -15.25
CA LEU A 300 8.29 17.18 -16.18
C LEU A 300 7.31 18.20 -15.60
N PRO A 301 7.19 19.39 -16.20
CA PRO A 301 6.12 20.34 -15.85
C PRO A 301 4.76 19.77 -16.28
N VAL A 302 3.84 19.65 -15.32
CA VAL A 302 2.49 19.12 -15.54
C VAL A 302 1.43 20.09 -15.08
N ALA A 303 0.23 19.95 -15.61
CA ALA A 303 -0.92 20.72 -15.20
C ALA A 303 -2.20 19.87 -15.13
N VAL A 304 -3.06 20.20 -14.17
CA VAL A 304 -4.48 19.86 -14.16
C VAL A 304 -5.24 21.07 -14.73
N VAL A 305 -6.06 20.87 -15.76
CA VAL A 305 -6.85 21.94 -16.39
C VAL A 305 -8.31 21.50 -16.46
N ARG A 306 -9.20 22.24 -15.78
CA ARG A 306 -10.64 21.91 -15.76
C ARG A 306 -11.43 22.50 -16.94
N ALA A 307 -10.89 23.53 -17.58
CA ALA A 307 -11.54 24.27 -18.65
C ALA A 307 -10.72 24.15 -19.97
N PRO A 308 -11.25 23.50 -21.03
CA PRO A 308 -10.52 23.24 -22.27
C PRO A 308 -9.90 24.48 -22.94
N GLU A 309 -10.53 25.64 -22.80
CA GLU A 309 -10.08 26.93 -23.34
C GLU A 309 -8.74 27.39 -22.74
N LEU A 310 -8.40 26.94 -21.53
CA LEU A 310 -7.14 27.28 -20.85
C LEU A 310 -5.96 26.40 -21.27
N VAL A 311 -6.19 25.35 -22.07
CA VAL A 311 -5.14 24.41 -22.50
C VAL A 311 -4.04 25.10 -23.28
N ARG A 312 -4.39 26.02 -24.18
CA ARG A 312 -3.40 26.75 -24.99
C ARG A 312 -2.50 27.61 -24.13
N GLU A 313 -3.09 28.43 -23.26
CA GLU A 313 -2.34 29.29 -22.34
C GLU A 313 -1.43 28.46 -21.43
N THR A 314 -1.95 27.36 -20.88
CA THR A 314 -1.21 26.47 -19.99
C THR A 314 -0.02 25.80 -20.69
N ALA A 315 -0.21 25.36 -21.95
CA ALA A 315 0.88 24.78 -22.75
C ALA A 315 1.95 25.83 -23.10
N LEU A 316 1.55 27.05 -23.48
CA LEU A 316 2.48 28.16 -23.73
C LEU A 316 3.21 28.62 -22.45
N GLY A 317 2.58 28.44 -21.28
CA GLY A 317 3.17 28.64 -19.97
C GLY A 317 4.18 27.57 -19.55
N GLY A 318 4.44 26.56 -20.39
CA GLY A 318 5.51 25.58 -20.21
C GLY A 318 5.08 24.21 -19.69
N ALA A 319 3.78 23.98 -19.45
CA ALA A 319 3.28 22.64 -19.13
C ALA A 319 3.48 21.69 -20.32
N GLN A 320 4.07 20.52 -20.08
CA GLN A 320 4.34 19.51 -21.12
C GLN A 320 3.34 18.35 -21.12
N LEU A 321 2.69 18.11 -19.98
CA LEU A 321 1.56 17.20 -19.84
C LEU A 321 0.41 17.94 -19.15
N ILE A 322 -0.76 17.96 -19.79
CA ILE A 322 -1.98 18.59 -19.30
C ILE A 322 -3.03 17.50 -19.13
N VAL A 323 -3.56 17.29 -17.93
CA VAL A 323 -4.62 16.31 -17.68
C VAL A 323 -5.91 17.05 -17.38
N LEU A 324 -6.96 16.69 -18.11
CA LEU A 324 -8.30 17.24 -17.96
C LEU A 324 -9.22 16.21 -17.28
N PRO A 325 -10.30 16.66 -16.63
CA PRO A 325 -11.32 15.77 -16.10
C PRO A 325 -11.96 14.90 -17.18
N GLN A 326 -12.67 13.86 -16.77
CA GLN A 326 -13.39 12.97 -17.68
C GLN A 326 -14.32 13.76 -18.62
N LEU A 327 -14.40 13.34 -19.87
CA LEU A 327 -15.31 13.87 -20.90
C LEU A 327 -15.19 15.39 -21.12
N THR A 328 -13.99 15.95 -20.90
CA THR A 328 -13.74 17.39 -20.95
C THR A 328 -12.87 17.76 -22.15
N GLY A 329 -13.40 18.60 -23.04
CA GLY A 329 -12.73 19.04 -24.28
C GLY A 329 -12.78 17.98 -25.39
N SER A 330 -13.01 18.42 -26.63
CA SER A 330 -12.96 17.51 -27.78
C SER A 330 -11.51 17.31 -28.24
N PRO A 331 -11.11 16.11 -28.72
CA PRO A 331 -9.76 15.88 -29.20
C PRO A 331 -9.31 16.83 -30.31
N VAL A 332 -10.24 17.23 -31.19
CA VAL A 332 -9.97 18.19 -32.26
C VAL A 332 -9.65 19.58 -31.70
N ALA A 333 -10.45 20.07 -30.74
CA ALA A 333 -10.20 21.36 -30.11
C ALA A 333 -8.90 21.36 -29.29
N LEU A 334 -8.62 20.28 -28.57
CA LEU A 334 -7.38 20.12 -27.81
C LEU A 334 -6.16 20.11 -28.73
N ALA A 335 -6.20 19.38 -29.85
CA ALA A 335 -5.11 19.37 -30.82
C ALA A 335 -4.84 20.77 -31.40
N ALA A 336 -5.90 21.50 -31.75
CA ALA A 336 -5.80 22.88 -32.22
C ALA A 336 -5.19 23.81 -31.15
N ALA A 337 -5.63 23.68 -29.89
CA ALA A 337 -5.11 24.47 -28.77
C ALA A 337 -3.60 24.24 -28.55
N LEU A 338 -3.15 22.99 -28.71
CA LEU A 338 -1.75 22.56 -28.62
C LEU A 338 -0.91 22.91 -29.85
N GLY A 339 -1.51 23.46 -30.91
CA GLY A 339 -0.82 23.85 -32.15
C GLY A 339 0.36 24.79 -31.89
N GLY A 340 1.54 24.39 -32.38
CA GLY A 340 2.81 25.10 -32.17
C GLY A 340 3.52 24.79 -30.85
N THR A 341 3.01 23.85 -30.05
CA THR A 341 3.63 23.40 -28.79
C THR A 341 4.09 21.93 -28.89
N GLY A 342 4.95 21.50 -27.97
CA GLY A 342 5.32 20.09 -27.77
C GLY A 342 4.54 19.39 -26.64
N ALA A 343 3.50 20.04 -26.11
CA ALA A 343 2.74 19.54 -24.98
C ALA A 343 1.71 18.48 -25.41
N HIS A 344 1.30 17.65 -24.45
CA HIS A 344 0.28 16.62 -24.64
C HIS A 344 -0.87 16.86 -23.67
N ALA A 345 -2.11 16.71 -24.15
CA ALA A 345 -3.30 16.73 -23.32
C ALA A 345 -3.86 15.31 -23.14
N VAL A 346 -4.37 15.01 -21.95
CA VAL A 346 -5.08 13.76 -21.65
C VAL A 346 -6.49 14.09 -21.19
N THR A 347 -7.48 13.46 -21.80
CA THR A 347 -8.89 13.52 -21.38
C THR A 347 -9.56 12.18 -21.68
N THR A 348 -10.88 12.08 -21.51
CA THR A 348 -11.66 10.94 -21.97
C THR A 348 -12.75 11.37 -22.94
N VAL A 349 -13.21 10.44 -23.77
CA VAL A 349 -14.27 10.63 -24.76
C VAL A 349 -15.19 9.41 -24.79
N ILE A 350 -16.33 9.54 -25.47
CA ILE A 350 -17.19 8.41 -25.81
C ILE A 350 -16.97 8.08 -27.30
N GLU A 351 -16.39 6.92 -27.58
CA GLU A 351 -16.17 6.42 -28.95
C GLU A 351 -16.95 5.09 -29.11
N ASN A 352 -17.88 5.06 -30.07
CA ASN A 352 -18.70 3.86 -30.35
C ASN A 352 -19.41 3.30 -29.10
N GLY A 353 -19.90 4.18 -28.21
CA GLY A 353 -20.57 3.81 -26.96
C GLY A 353 -19.64 3.37 -25.83
N ALA A 354 -18.32 3.36 -26.04
CA ALA A 354 -17.33 3.03 -25.02
C ALA A 354 -16.65 4.29 -24.46
N HIS A 355 -16.34 4.26 -23.17
CA HIS A 355 -15.55 5.30 -22.52
C HIS A 355 -14.05 5.05 -22.73
N VAL A 356 -13.37 6.02 -23.34
CA VAL A 356 -11.99 5.87 -23.81
C VAL A 356 -11.16 7.07 -23.37
N GLY A 357 -10.06 6.83 -22.67
CA GLY A 357 -9.02 7.81 -22.44
C GLY A 357 -8.24 8.08 -23.71
N VAL A 358 -7.98 9.35 -24.01
CA VAL A 358 -7.25 9.78 -25.20
C VAL A 358 -6.06 10.64 -24.80
N VAL A 359 -4.93 10.39 -25.44
CA VAL A 359 -3.77 11.29 -25.39
C VAL A 359 -3.74 12.06 -26.70
N VAL A 360 -3.68 13.38 -26.62
CA VAL A 360 -3.81 14.31 -27.74
C VAL A 360 -2.53 15.15 -27.83
N GLY A 361 -1.91 15.16 -29.00
CA GLY A 361 -0.84 16.10 -29.38
C GLY A 361 -1.34 17.14 -30.38
N SER A 362 -0.45 18.00 -30.85
CA SER A 362 -0.78 19.06 -31.82
C SER A 362 -1.27 18.54 -33.18
N SER A 363 -0.98 17.29 -33.53
CA SER A 363 -1.44 16.63 -34.76
C SER A 363 -2.74 15.82 -34.59
N GLY A 364 -3.31 15.75 -33.38
CA GLY A 364 -4.51 14.96 -33.10
C GLY A 364 -4.30 13.91 -32.01
N VAL A 365 -5.17 12.89 -31.99
CA VAL A 365 -5.10 11.78 -31.03
C VAL A 365 -3.91 10.88 -31.35
N ILE A 366 -3.00 10.72 -30.39
CA ILE A 366 -1.79 9.90 -30.51
C ILE A 366 -1.96 8.50 -29.88
N ALA A 367 -2.80 8.37 -28.86
CA ALA A 367 -3.05 7.10 -28.18
C ALA A 367 -4.45 7.04 -27.58
N ARG A 368 -4.93 5.82 -27.39
CA ARG A 368 -6.24 5.49 -26.81
C ARG A 368 -6.09 4.41 -25.75
N GLN A 369 -6.78 4.59 -24.63
CA GLN A 369 -6.92 3.60 -23.58
C GLN A 369 -8.42 3.39 -23.33
N PRO A 370 -9.02 2.31 -23.83
CA PRO A 370 -10.39 1.96 -23.46
C PRO A 370 -10.47 1.61 -21.97
N GLN A 371 -11.55 2.01 -21.30
CA GLN A 371 -11.79 1.72 -19.89
C GLN A 371 -11.78 0.21 -19.62
N LEU A 372 -11.11 -0.20 -18.54
CA LEU A 372 -10.91 -1.61 -18.19
C LEU A 372 -12.05 -2.18 -17.36
N HIS A 373 -12.65 -1.42 -16.46
CA HIS A 373 -13.70 -1.86 -15.54
C HIS A 373 -15.03 -1.19 -15.86
N ALA A 374 -16.14 -1.85 -15.49
CA ALA A 374 -17.44 -1.22 -15.63
C ALA A 374 -17.50 0.00 -14.70
N SER A 375 -18.17 1.06 -15.14
CA SER A 375 -18.40 2.25 -14.30
C SER A 375 -19.86 2.59 -14.22
N ARG A 376 -20.27 3.02 -13.03
CA ARG A 376 -21.60 3.58 -12.75
C ARG A 376 -21.38 5.04 -12.37
N GLY A 377 -22.11 5.97 -13.00
CA GLY A 377 -22.03 7.39 -12.65
C GLY A 377 -21.19 8.29 -13.59
N VAL A 378 -20.67 7.77 -14.70
CA VAL A 378 -20.22 8.60 -15.83
C VAL A 378 -21.21 8.41 -16.98
N GLY A 379 -21.89 9.49 -17.39
CA GLY A 379 -23.04 9.43 -18.32
C GLY A 379 -24.35 8.98 -17.66
N ALA A 380 -25.47 9.04 -18.39
CA ALA A 380 -26.81 8.76 -17.84
C ALA A 380 -27.06 7.29 -17.47
N ALA A 381 -26.21 6.36 -17.93
CA ALA A 381 -26.39 4.91 -17.77
C ALA A 381 -25.14 4.12 -17.33
N GLY A 382 -23.98 4.78 -17.13
CA GLY A 382 -22.69 4.09 -16.93
C GLY A 382 -22.09 3.53 -18.23
N PHE A 383 -20.94 2.84 -18.11
CA PHE A 383 -20.23 2.25 -19.25
C PHE A 383 -19.82 0.80 -19.00
N GLU A 384 -20.08 -0.04 -19.99
CA GLU A 384 -19.54 -1.40 -20.06
C GLU A 384 -18.05 -1.38 -20.47
N PRO A 385 -17.21 -2.23 -19.88
CA PRO A 385 -15.78 -2.21 -20.14
C PRO A 385 -15.46 -2.86 -21.48
N THR A 386 -14.72 -2.14 -22.32
CA THR A 386 -14.22 -2.66 -23.61
C THR A 386 -12.71 -2.90 -23.62
N GLY A 387 -12.00 -2.33 -22.65
CA GLY A 387 -10.56 -2.47 -22.52
C GLY A 387 -10.13 -3.86 -22.10
N LYS A 388 -8.94 -4.26 -22.55
CA LYS A 388 -8.38 -5.61 -22.36
C LYS A 388 -6.99 -5.62 -21.72
N ARG A 389 -6.38 -4.45 -21.57
CA ARG A 389 -5.04 -4.24 -20.99
C ARG A 389 -4.75 -2.75 -20.88
N ILE A 390 -3.80 -2.38 -20.02
CA ILE A 390 -3.16 -1.07 -20.07
C ILE A 390 -2.22 -1.02 -21.28
N VAL A 391 -2.26 0.09 -22.02
CA VAL A 391 -1.41 0.35 -23.19
C VAL A 391 -0.68 1.69 -22.98
N PRO A 392 0.52 1.69 -22.39
CA PRO A 392 1.28 2.91 -22.23
C PRO A 392 1.82 3.40 -23.58
N VAL A 393 1.98 4.72 -23.70
CA VAL A 393 2.54 5.41 -24.87
C VAL A 393 3.89 6.01 -24.51
N ASP A 394 4.85 5.94 -25.43
CA ASP A 394 6.15 6.58 -25.27
C ASP A 394 6.07 8.02 -25.76
N LEU A 395 6.49 8.95 -24.91
CA LEU A 395 6.54 10.39 -25.16
C LEU A 395 7.99 10.88 -24.99
N PRO A 396 8.34 12.09 -25.47
CA PRO A 396 9.72 12.60 -25.40
C PRO A 396 10.32 12.64 -23.99
N TRP A 397 9.48 12.72 -22.96
CA TRP A 397 9.88 12.81 -21.55
C TRP A 397 9.74 11.49 -20.77
N GLY A 398 9.25 10.41 -21.37
CA GLY A 398 9.04 9.14 -20.68
C GLY A 398 7.79 8.39 -21.14
N ARG A 399 7.43 7.34 -20.40
CA ARG A 399 6.32 6.45 -20.73
C ARG A 399 5.08 6.82 -19.92
N LEU A 400 4.00 7.16 -20.61
CA LEU A 400 2.73 7.56 -20.03
C LEU A 400 1.72 6.40 -20.06
N ALA A 401 1.11 6.09 -18.93
CA ALA A 401 -0.13 5.31 -18.88
C ALA A 401 -1.33 6.23 -18.63
N VAL A 402 -2.49 5.88 -19.16
CA VAL A 402 -3.76 6.54 -18.83
C VAL A 402 -4.60 5.57 -18.01
N VAL A 403 -5.15 6.03 -16.89
CA VAL A 403 -6.10 5.26 -16.07
C VAL A 403 -7.44 5.98 -16.13
N VAL A 404 -8.45 5.31 -16.68
CA VAL A 404 -9.69 5.94 -17.13
C VAL A 404 -10.78 5.81 -16.07
N GLY A 405 -11.16 6.92 -15.45
CA GLY A 405 -12.28 6.95 -14.51
C GLY A 405 -12.12 5.93 -13.38
N ASP A 406 -13.16 5.12 -13.16
CA ASP A 406 -13.21 4.11 -12.09
C ASP A 406 -12.13 3.00 -12.20
N ASP A 407 -11.36 2.92 -13.30
CA ASP A 407 -10.16 2.07 -13.33
C ASP A 407 -9.17 2.43 -12.21
N ALA A 408 -9.24 3.65 -11.69
CA ALA A 408 -8.42 4.16 -10.60
C ALA A 408 -8.70 3.52 -9.23
N LEU A 409 -9.86 2.87 -9.06
CA LEU A 409 -10.22 2.19 -7.81
C LEU A 409 -9.34 0.96 -7.55
N TYR A 410 -8.87 0.33 -8.62
CA TYR A 410 -8.23 -0.98 -8.59
C TYR A 410 -6.71 -0.83 -8.48
N PRO A 411 -6.07 -1.24 -7.38
CA PRO A 411 -4.62 -1.24 -7.27
C PRO A 411 -3.94 -2.01 -8.40
N GLU A 412 -4.57 -3.11 -8.85
CA GLU A 412 -4.07 -3.95 -9.92
C GLU A 412 -3.84 -3.16 -11.22
N THR A 413 -4.66 -2.15 -11.50
CA THR A 413 -4.49 -1.28 -12.68
C THR A 413 -3.14 -0.55 -12.66
N PHE A 414 -2.77 0.02 -11.52
CA PHE A 414 -1.50 0.74 -11.38
C PHE A 414 -0.32 -0.20 -11.33
N ARG A 415 -0.49 -1.38 -10.71
CA ARG A 415 0.53 -2.42 -10.76
C ARG A 415 0.81 -2.88 -12.19
N LEU A 416 -0.23 -3.07 -13.01
CA LEU A 416 -0.06 -3.39 -14.44
C LEU A 416 0.66 -2.26 -15.19
N ALA A 417 0.36 -0.99 -14.90
CA ALA A 417 1.09 0.14 -15.49
C ALA A 417 2.59 0.12 -15.10
N ALA A 418 2.90 -0.19 -13.85
CA ALA A 418 4.27 -0.31 -13.36
C ALA A 418 5.03 -1.48 -14.01
N LEU A 419 4.40 -2.65 -14.17
CA LEU A 419 4.98 -3.81 -14.87
C LEU A 419 5.26 -3.54 -16.36
N LEU A 420 4.57 -2.54 -16.93
CA LEU A 420 4.78 -2.04 -18.27
C LEU A 420 5.72 -0.82 -18.32
N ASP A 421 6.45 -0.57 -17.23
CA ASP A 421 7.46 0.48 -17.06
C ASP A 421 6.92 1.90 -17.28
N ALA A 422 5.66 2.16 -16.92
CA ALA A 422 5.16 3.54 -16.89
C ALA A 422 6.01 4.40 -15.93
N ASP A 423 6.22 5.66 -16.31
CA ASP A 423 6.87 6.68 -15.48
C ASP A 423 5.86 7.64 -14.87
N VAL A 424 4.82 7.95 -15.65
CA VAL A 424 3.74 8.87 -15.31
C VAL A 424 2.40 8.20 -15.63
N VAL A 425 1.41 8.44 -14.76
CA VAL A 425 0.03 8.02 -14.96
C VAL A 425 -0.87 9.26 -14.95
N ALA A 426 -1.62 9.45 -16.03
CA ALA A 426 -2.68 10.46 -16.08
C ALA A 426 -4.02 9.82 -15.70
N VAL A 427 -4.74 10.45 -14.78
CA VAL A 427 -6.01 9.94 -14.24
C VAL A 427 -7.12 11.00 -14.38
N PRO A 428 -7.81 11.05 -15.54
CA PRO A 428 -9.09 11.76 -15.65
C PRO A 428 -10.12 11.05 -14.77
N TYR A 429 -10.52 11.69 -13.66
CA TYR A 429 -11.21 11.01 -12.57
C TYR A 429 -12.43 11.76 -12.03
N ARG A 430 -13.29 11.05 -11.32
CA ARG A 430 -14.37 11.61 -10.49
C ARG A 430 -14.40 10.77 -9.23
N ALA A 431 -13.92 11.33 -8.13
CA ALA A 431 -13.92 10.63 -6.86
C ALA A 431 -15.34 10.53 -6.30
N GLN A 432 -15.69 9.41 -5.68
CA GLN A 432 -16.98 9.25 -4.99
C GLN A 432 -16.82 9.14 -3.48
N GLU A 433 -15.70 8.60 -3.02
CA GLU A 433 -15.38 8.49 -1.60
C GLU A 433 -14.11 9.30 -1.27
N PRO A 434 -14.02 9.93 -0.08
CA PRO A 434 -12.87 10.75 0.28
C PRO A 434 -11.53 10.01 0.25
N TRP A 435 -11.53 8.74 0.66
CA TRP A 435 -10.32 7.90 0.74
C TRP A 435 -9.64 7.72 -0.62
N GLU A 436 -10.37 7.79 -1.73
CA GLU A 436 -9.83 7.59 -3.07
C GLU A 436 -8.74 8.63 -3.39
N MET A 437 -8.94 9.89 -2.96
CA MET A 437 -8.00 10.99 -3.15
C MET A 437 -7.01 11.17 -1.99
N SER A 438 -7.42 10.86 -0.75
CA SER A 438 -6.56 11.06 0.43
C SER A 438 -5.60 9.89 0.68
N LEU A 439 -6.01 8.66 0.37
CA LEU A 439 -5.28 7.43 0.66
C LEU A 439 -4.98 6.63 -0.62
N GLY A 440 -5.99 6.40 -1.46
CA GLY A 440 -5.91 5.52 -2.63
C GLY A 440 -4.85 5.97 -3.64
N LEU A 441 -5.09 7.08 -4.34
CA LEU A 441 -4.18 7.59 -5.37
C LEU A 441 -2.74 7.89 -4.89
N PRO A 442 -2.49 8.47 -3.70
CA PRO A 442 -1.13 8.58 -3.20
C PRO A 442 -0.48 7.21 -2.94
N GLU A 443 -1.24 6.21 -2.47
CA GLU A 443 -0.70 4.84 -2.32
C GLU A 443 -0.36 4.22 -3.67
N ARG A 444 -1.22 4.41 -4.69
CA ARG A 444 -0.91 3.93 -6.05
C ARG A 444 0.39 4.49 -6.59
N ALA A 445 0.69 5.74 -6.27
CA ALA A 445 1.96 6.37 -6.59
C ALA A 445 3.11 5.73 -5.78
N ALA A 446 2.94 5.59 -4.46
CA ALA A 446 3.94 5.07 -3.52
C ALA A 446 4.33 3.60 -3.81
N GLU A 447 3.36 2.68 -3.81
CA GLU A 447 3.57 1.22 -3.88
C GLU A 447 4.07 0.74 -5.26
N ASN A 448 4.00 1.62 -6.27
CA ASN A 448 4.41 1.33 -7.65
C ASN A 448 5.55 2.21 -8.17
N ARG A 449 5.94 3.24 -7.41
CA ARG A 449 6.88 4.29 -7.85
C ARG A 449 6.42 4.96 -9.14
N LEU A 450 5.19 5.50 -9.14
CA LEU A 450 4.60 6.17 -10.30
C LEU A 450 4.35 7.65 -9.99
N ASN A 451 4.69 8.53 -10.92
CA ASN A 451 4.19 9.90 -10.85
C ASN A 451 2.72 9.91 -11.30
N VAL A 452 1.81 10.51 -10.55
CA VAL A 452 0.37 10.44 -10.83
C VAL A 452 -0.22 11.84 -10.93
N VAL A 453 -0.88 12.15 -12.05
CA VAL A 453 -1.56 13.44 -12.28
C VAL A 453 -3.06 13.18 -12.35
N VAL A 454 -3.79 13.62 -11.33
CA VAL A 454 -5.23 13.36 -11.18
C VAL A 454 -6.01 14.62 -11.47
N ALA A 455 -6.87 14.56 -12.49
CA ALA A 455 -7.74 15.66 -12.85
C ALA A 455 -9.19 15.31 -12.53
N THR A 456 -9.81 16.12 -11.67
CA THR A 456 -11.21 15.97 -11.23
C THR A 456 -12.03 17.17 -11.68
N PRO A 457 -13.34 17.00 -11.91
CA PRO A 457 -14.22 18.09 -12.36
C PRO A 457 -14.27 19.23 -11.34
N GLU A 458 -14.78 20.38 -11.77
CA GLU A 458 -15.04 21.51 -10.89
C GLU A 458 -15.89 21.09 -9.68
N GLY A 459 -15.56 21.63 -8.50
CA GLY A 459 -16.20 21.24 -7.24
C GLY A 459 -15.56 20.02 -6.55
N GLN A 460 -14.62 19.31 -7.18
CA GLN A 460 -13.81 18.27 -6.54
C GLN A 460 -12.33 18.64 -6.51
N ALA A 461 -11.63 18.39 -5.41
CA ALA A 461 -10.19 18.59 -5.35
C ALA A 461 -9.47 17.62 -6.31
N ALA A 462 -8.42 18.12 -6.96
CA ALA A 462 -7.49 17.34 -7.78
C ALA A 462 -6.13 17.29 -7.08
N ALA A 463 -5.23 16.42 -7.54
CA ALA A 463 -3.91 16.30 -6.94
C ALA A 463 -2.87 15.81 -7.94
N ILE A 464 -1.63 16.26 -7.73
CA ILE A 464 -0.45 15.81 -8.47
C ILE A 464 0.50 15.16 -7.46
N PHE A 465 0.93 13.95 -7.76
CA PHE A 465 1.81 13.14 -6.91
C PHE A 465 3.13 12.92 -7.64
N ALA A 466 4.18 13.60 -7.19
CA ALA A 466 5.53 13.51 -7.74
C ALA A 466 6.38 12.54 -6.93
N MET A 467 7.15 11.70 -7.62
CA MET A 467 8.11 10.82 -6.98
C MET A 467 9.33 11.60 -6.50
N SER A 468 9.68 11.43 -5.24
CA SER A 468 10.91 11.99 -4.67
C SER A 468 12.15 11.22 -5.19
N PRO A 469 13.27 11.91 -5.43
CA PRO A 469 14.58 11.26 -5.54
C PRO A 469 15.05 10.67 -4.21
N ASP A 470 14.61 11.24 -3.09
CA ASP A 470 14.83 10.70 -1.75
C ASP A 470 13.86 9.55 -1.54
N PHE A 471 14.35 8.36 -1.87
CA PHE A 471 13.66 7.09 -1.78
C PHE A 471 14.69 6.06 -1.34
N THR A 472 14.37 5.30 -0.29
CA THR A 472 15.27 4.36 0.40
C THR A 472 16.40 4.98 1.25
N LEU A 473 16.81 4.27 2.31
CA LEU A 473 17.96 4.65 3.14
C LEU A 473 19.31 4.24 2.54
N TRP A 474 19.32 3.53 1.40
CA TRP A 474 20.54 3.01 0.77
C TRP A 474 21.20 4.00 -0.19
N THR A 475 20.55 5.12 -0.47
CA THR A 475 21.09 6.22 -1.25
C THR A 475 21.19 7.46 -0.38
N GLN A 476 22.13 8.35 -0.70
CA GLN A 476 22.24 9.62 0.01
C GLN A 476 20.98 10.46 -0.21
N TRP A 477 20.39 10.91 0.89
CA TRP A 477 19.26 11.83 0.87
C TRP A 477 19.73 13.24 0.51
N GLN A 478 18.99 13.91 -0.36
CA GLN A 478 19.22 15.30 -0.77
C GLN A 478 18.67 16.27 0.28
N GLY A 479 17.51 15.96 0.86
CA GLY A 479 16.91 16.68 1.98
C GLY A 479 17.18 16.01 3.33
N PRO A 480 16.73 16.63 4.44
CA PRO A 480 16.71 15.96 5.74
C PRO A 480 15.78 14.74 5.69
N PHE A 481 16.17 13.66 6.36
CA PHE A 481 15.29 12.50 6.50
C PHE A 481 14.03 12.88 7.30
N THR A 482 12.85 12.61 6.75
CA THR A 482 11.56 13.04 7.33
C THR A 482 10.81 11.90 8.03
N GLY A 483 11.37 10.69 8.04
CA GLY A 483 10.67 9.49 8.48
C GLY A 483 9.72 8.90 7.45
N ARG A 484 9.44 9.56 6.33
CA ARG A 484 8.62 9.03 5.23
C ARG A 484 9.51 8.44 4.14
N ILE A 485 9.16 7.27 3.61
CA ILE A 485 10.00 6.55 2.64
C ILE A 485 9.39 6.54 1.24
N SER A 486 8.11 6.20 1.13
CA SER A 486 7.44 5.94 -0.15
C SER A 486 6.41 7.01 -0.49
N THR A 487 5.98 7.81 0.48
CA THR A 487 4.97 8.87 0.28
C THR A 487 5.38 9.83 -0.84
N PRO A 488 4.53 10.05 -1.87
CA PRO A 488 4.80 11.02 -2.92
C PRO A 488 4.82 12.46 -2.40
N ILE A 489 5.54 13.33 -3.09
CA ILE A 489 5.37 14.78 -2.95
C ILE A 489 4.01 15.14 -3.54
N ARG A 490 3.10 15.65 -2.70
CA ARG A 490 1.72 15.98 -3.08
C ARG A 490 1.59 17.48 -3.34
N THR A 491 1.00 17.81 -4.49
CA THR A 491 0.51 19.16 -4.79
C THR A 491 -1.01 19.10 -4.94
N ASP A 492 -1.71 19.71 -4.00
CA ASP A 492 -3.17 19.81 -4.03
C ASP A 492 -3.63 20.90 -5.01
N VAL A 493 -4.67 20.58 -5.78
CA VAL A 493 -5.37 21.52 -6.67
C VAL A 493 -6.78 21.71 -6.10
N PRO A 494 -7.04 22.82 -5.37
CA PRO A 494 -8.32 23.06 -4.72
C PRO A 494 -9.52 22.96 -5.68
N ALA A 495 -10.70 22.63 -5.15
CA ALA A 495 -11.91 22.38 -5.93
C ALA A 495 -12.38 23.55 -6.82
N GLY A 496 -12.01 24.80 -6.49
CA GLY A 496 -12.31 26.00 -7.27
C GLY A 496 -11.18 26.49 -8.19
N THR A 497 -10.03 25.83 -8.19
CA THR A 497 -8.86 26.25 -8.98
C THR A 497 -8.98 25.74 -10.43
N ALA A 498 -9.07 26.62 -11.42
CA ALA A 498 -9.23 26.22 -12.82
C ALA A 498 -8.00 25.50 -13.42
N VAL A 499 -6.80 25.94 -13.02
CA VAL A 499 -5.51 25.39 -13.45
C VAL A 499 -4.62 25.19 -12.24
N GLY A 500 -4.14 23.96 -12.02
CA GLY A 500 -3.12 23.65 -11.02
C GLY A 500 -1.88 23.11 -11.71
N THR A 501 -0.70 23.62 -11.37
CA THR A 501 0.57 23.22 -11.98
C THR A 501 1.52 22.64 -10.94
N ALA A 502 2.36 21.71 -11.36
CA ALA A 502 3.46 21.18 -10.56
C ALA A 502 4.56 20.64 -11.47
N VAL A 503 5.65 20.18 -10.86
CA VAL A 503 6.69 19.40 -11.54
C VAL A 503 6.70 18.00 -10.96
N VAL A 504 6.66 16.99 -11.84
CA VAL A 504 6.86 15.59 -11.46
C VAL A 504 8.21 15.09 -11.96
N ASN A 505 8.67 13.92 -11.49
CA ASN A 505 10.01 13.42 -11.78
C ASN A 505 9.94 12.02 -12.42
N PRO A 506 9.68 11.91 -13.73
CA PRO A 506 9.55 10.63 -14.44
C PRO A 506 10.73 9.67 -14.19
N ALA A 507 11.97 10.18 -14.17
CA ALA A 507 13.17 9.39 -13.91
C ALA A 507 13.12 8.60 -12.59
N GLN A 508 12.41 9.12 -11.57
CA GLN A 508 12.36 8.50 -10.24
C GLN A 508 11.51 7.23 -10.22
N ALA A 509 10.65 7.00 -11.22
CA ALA A 509 9.92 5.75 -11.39
C ALA A 509 10.82 4.54 -11.73
N ALA A 510 12.08 4.79 -12.08
CA ALA A 510 13.06 3.75 -12.38
C ALA A 510 13.59 3.04 -11.12
N ASN A 511 13.77 3.76 -10.01
CA ASN A 511 14.19 3.16 -8.76
C ASN A 511 12.98 2.63 -7.99
N ARG A 512 12.89 1.30 -7.86
CA ARG A 512 11.84 0.57 -7.13
C ARG A 512 12.36 -0.16 -5.89
N GLN A 513 13.65 -0.03 -5.60
CA GLN A 513 14.29 -0.68 -4.45
C GLN A 513 14.03 0.15 -3.18
N VAL A 514 13.00 -0.23 -2.42
CA VAL A 514 12.67 0.45 -1.14
C VAL A 514 13.67 0.10 -0.04
N SER A 515 14.26 -1.10 -0.12
CA SER A 515 15.35 -1.53 0.74
C SER A 515 16.23 -2.52 0.00
N ARG A 516 17.32 -2.97 0.62
CA ARG A 516 18.25 -3.93 0.05
C ARG A 516 17.52 -5.18 -0.40
N ARG A 517 17.59 -5.49 -1.69
CA ARG A 517 16.93 -6.64 -2.33
C ARG A 517 15.42 -6.69 -2.10
N THR A 518 14.79 -5.53 -1.94
CA THR A 518 13.35 -5.39 -1.78
C THR A 518 12.84 -4.40 -2.82
N ASP A 519 12.27 -4.94 -3.90
CA ASP A 519 11.67 -4.16 -4.97
C ASP A 519 10.15 -4.04 -4.75
N LEU A 520 9.59 -2.84 -4.82
CA LEU A 520 8.17 -2.60 -4.59
C LEU A 520 7.25 -3.25 -5.63
N VAL A 521 7.76 -3.54 -6.84
CA VAL A 521 6.99 -4.13 -7.95
C VAL A 521 7.38 -5.59 -8.16
N ASP A 522 8.68 -5.86 -8.24
CA ASP A 522 9.22 -7.19 -8.52
C ASP A 522 9.35 -8.06 -7.26
N GLY A 523 9.32 -7.46 -6.07
CA GLY A 523 9.25 -8.17 -4.79
C GLY A 523 7.85 -8.65 -4.42
N ARG A 524 6.83 -8.40 -5.27
CA ARG A 524 5.48 -8.93 -5.08
C ARG A 524 5.51 -10.46 -4.96
N PRO A 525 4.59 -11.08 -4.20
CA PRO A 525 4.55 -12.53 -4.03
C PRO A 525 3.89 -13.21 -5.24
N TRP A 526 4.45 -13.03 -6.44
CA TRP A 526 3.86 -13.39 -7.74
C TRP A 526 3.43 -14.87 -7.86
N ARG A 527 4.02 -15.79 -7.08
CA ARG A 527 3.61 -17.21 -7.06
C ARG A 527 2.35 -17.48 -6.24
N LEU A 528 1.88 -16.49 -5.48
CA LEU A 528 0.87 -16.61 -4.42
C LEU A 528 -0.32 -15.65 -4.64
N VAL A 529 -0.44 -15.06 -5.83
CA VAL A 529 -1.50 -14.10 -6.19
C VAL A 529 -2.68 -14.73 -6.92
N ASP A 530 -2.87 -16.06 -6.83
CA ASP A 530 -3.95 -16.76 -7.52
C ASP A 530 -5.34 -16.19 -7.21
N ALA A 531 -5.57 -15.73 -5.97
CA ALA A 531 -6.82 -15.08 -5.58
C ALA A 531 -7.09 -13.77 -6.36
N LEU A 532 -6.05 -13.10 -6.86
CA LEU A 532 -6.20 -11.88 -7.64
C LEU A 532 -6.48 -12.19 -9.11
N THR A 533 -5.93 -13.29 -9.64
CA THR A 533 -5.86 -13.56 -11.09
C THR A 533 -6.91 -14.56 -11.59
N ARG A 534 -7.66 -15.20 -10.70
CA ARG A 534 -8.65 -16.23 -11.04
C ARG A 534 -10.08 -15.86 -10.69
#